data_AF-A0A3C2DDF5-F1
#
_entry.id   AF-A0A3C2DDF5-F1
#
_cell.length_a   1.000
_cell.length_b   1.000
_cell.length_c   1.000
_cell.angle_alpha   90.00
_cell.angle_beta   90.00
_cell.angle_gamma   90.00
#
_symmetry.space_group_name_H-M   'P 1'
#
loop_
_entity.id
_entity.type
_entity.pdbx_description
1 polymer ?
#
loop_
_entity_poly.entity_id
_entity_poly.type
_entity_poly.pdbx_seq_one_letter_code
_entity_poly.pdbx_strand_id
1 'polypeptide(L)'
;MIEIGIGRARNPQSGLVAVVDDQVFDLATILVFLGPTDAPAPELLGDVLLDWERWSDQLLLMRDLVRADRERILPLGPLSDVTLDAPVVPDALLLFAAANYAEHTIEAENSDWVGTKVGAGATDPYMFLKPNR
;
A
#
# COMPACT_ATOMS: atom_id res chain seq x y z
N MET A 1 8.41 -11.55 5.78
CA MET A 1 7.06 -12.12 5.92
C MET A 1 6.16 -10.96 6.28
N ILE A 2 5.07 -10.74 5.54
CA ILE A 2 4.11 -9.67 5.89
C ILE A 2 3.22 -10.23 6.99
N GLU A 3 3.27 -9.63 8.18
CA GLU A 3 2.41 -10.06 9.29
C GLU A 3 1.00 -9.50 9.16
N ILE A 4 0.89 -8.26 8.68
CA ILE A 4 -0.35 -7.67 8.20
C ILE A 4 -0.07 -6.59 7.15
N GLY A 5 -0.94 -6.48 6.15
CA GLY A 5 -1.01 -5.35 5.23
C GLY A 5 -2.46 -4.94 4.97
N ILE A 6 -2.64 -3.76 4.41
CA ILE A 6 -3.93 -3.27 3.94
C ILE A 6 -3.84 -2.92 2.47
N GLY A 7 -4.89 -3.21 1.72
CA GLY A 7 -4.95 -2.92 0.30
C GLY A 7 -6.38 -2.74 -0.18
N ARG A 8 -6.53 -2.50 -1.48
CA ARG A 8 -7.82 -2.48 -2.16
C ARG A 8 -7.86 -3.65 -3.12
N ALA A 9 -8.82 -4.56 -2.97
CA ALA A 9 -9.00 -5.66 -3.89
C ALA A 9 -9.78 -5.19 -5.14
N ARG A 10 -9.34 -5.68 -6.31
CA ARG A 10 -10.04 -5.55 -7.58
C ARG A 10 -11.08 -6.67 -7.68
N ASN A 11 -12.18 -6.43 -8.42
CA ASN A 11 -13.30 -7.35 -8.68
C ASN A 11 -12.95 -8.86 -8.58
N PRO A 12 -13.83 -9.71 -7.97
CA PRO A 12 -15.22 -9.44 -7.62
C PRO A 12 -15.45 -8.85 -6.22
N GLN A 13 -14.43 -8.84 -5.36
CA GLN A 13 -14.51 -8.28 -4.01
C GLN A 13 -13.94 -6.85 -4.04
N SER A 14 -14.70 -5.91 -4.59
CA SER A 14 -14.29 -4.50 -4.60
C SER A 14 -14.39 -3.92 -3.18
N GLY A 15 -13.26 -3.52 -2.59
CA GLY A 15 -13.25 -2.96 -1.24
C GLY A 15 -11.88 -2.95 -0.60
N LEU A 16 -11.79 -2.41 0.61
CA LEU A 16 -10.60 -2.52 1.44
C LEU A 16 -10.48 -3.92 2.02
N VAL A 17 -9.27 -4.46 1.96
CA VAL A 17 -8.94 -5.79 2.45
C VAL A 17 -7.73 -5.74 3.37
N ALA A 18 -7.74 -6.61 4.38
CA ALA A 18 -6.57 -6.89 5.18
C ALA A 18 -5.89 -8.16 4.66
N VAL A 19 -4.58 -8.13 4.52
CA VAL A 19 -3.76 -9.30 4.21
C VAL A 19 -3.09 -9.71 5.50
N VAL A 20 -3.44 -10.88 6.04
CA VAL A 20 -2.82 -11.42 7.27
C VAL A 20 -2.15 -12.73 6.90
N ASP A 21 -0.85 -12.81 7.16
CA ASP A 21 0.02 -13.89 6.69
C ASP A 21 0.01 -14.02 5.15
N ASP A 22 -0.75 -14.96 4.61
CA ASP A 22 -0.94 -15.19 3.17
C ASP A 22 -2.41 -15.20 2.75
N GLN A 23 -3.31 -14.81 3.65
CA GLN A 23 -4.75 -14.80 3.42
C GLN A 23 -5.29 -13.38 3.33
N VAL A 24 -6.30 -13.20 2.49
CA VAL A 24 -6.98 -11.93 2.29
C VAL A 24 -8.34 -11.98 2.97
N PHE A 25 -8.67 -10.91 3.69
CA PHE A 25 -9.91 -10.77 4.45
C PHE A 25 -10.60 -9.47 4.08
N ASP A 26 -11.92 -9.48 4.07
CA ASP A 26 -12.70 -8.26 3.95
C ASP A 26 -12.55 -7.40 5.22
N LEU A 27 -12.10 -6.15 5.06
CA LEU A 27 -11.79 -5.28 6.20
C LEU A 27 -13.03 -4.96 7.02
N ALA A 28 -14.17 -4.70 6.35
CA ALA A 28 -15.43 -4.38 7.01
C ALA A 28 -15.92 -5.54 7.89
N THR A 29 -15.77 -6.78 7.42
CA THR A 29 -16.07 -7.98 8.20
C THR A 29 -15.23 -8.03 9.47
N ILE A 30 -13.90 -7.83 9.38
CA ILE A 30 -13.04 -7.83 10.58
C ILE A 30 -13.48 -6.75 11.58
N LEU A 31 -13.79 -5.55 11.09
CA LEU A 31 -14.22 -4.42 11.93
C LEU A 31 -15.51 -4.73 12.70
N VAL A 32 -16.46 -5.49 12.12
CA VAL A 32 -17.66 -5.95 12.84
C VAL A 32 -17.30 -6.82 14.05
N PHE A 33 -16.30 -7.70 13.92
CA PHE A 33 -15.85 -8.56 15.02
C PHE A 33 -14.99 -7.82 16.06
N LEU A 34 -14.21 -6.82 15.62
CA LEU A 34 -13.42 -5.98 16.53
C LEU A 34 -14.34 -5.15 17.45
N GLY A 35 -15.56 -4.87 16.99
CA GLY A 35 -16.57 -4.14 17.74
C GLY A 35 -16.55 -2.64 17.44
N PRO A 36 -17.36 -1.86 18.18
CA PRO A 36 -17.44 -0.43 17.97
C PRO A 36 -16.07 0.22 18.17
N THR A 37 -15.66 1.04 17.19
CA THR A 37 -14.45 1.84 17.26
C THR A 37 -14.83 3.32 17.30
N ASP A 38 -14.00 4.15 17.94
CA ASP A 38 -14.21 5.61 17.98
C ASP A 38 -13.97 6.29 16.61
N ALA A 39 -13.57 5.52 15.59
CA ALA A 39 -13.37 5.99 14.22
C ALA A 39 -14.42 5.39 13.27
N PRO A 40 -14.85 6.15 12.26
CA PRO A 40 -15.61 5.57 11.15
C PRO A 40 -14.75 4.53 10.42
N ALA A 41 -15.38 3.47 9.92
CA ALA A 41 -14.71 2.49 9.07
C ALA A 41 -14.17 3.21 7.82
N PRO A 42 -12.94 2.92 7.38
CA PRO A 42 -12.35 3.58 6.24
C PRO A 42 -13.02 3.04 4.97
N GLU A 43 -13.36 3.93 4.05
CA GLU A 43 -13.95 3.54 2.76
C GLU A 43 -12.88 3.47 1.67
N LEU A 44 -11.84 4.30 1.80
CA LEU A 44 -10.73 4.42 0.87
C LEU A 44 -9.41 4.15 1.58
N LEU A 45 -8.43 3.65 0.83
CA LEU A 45 -7.08 3.42 1.36
C LEU A 45 -6.44 4.75 1.80
N GLY A 46 -6.80 5.86 1.13
CA GLY A 46 -6.38 7.20 1.52
C GLY A 46 -6.80 7.57 2.95
N ASP A 47 -7.99 7.15 3.40
CA ASP A 47 -8.48 7.42 4.75
C ASP A 47 -7.58 6.75 5.80
N VAL A 48 -7.12 5.54 5.51
CA VAL A 48 -6.19 4.78 6.35
C VAL A 48 -4.82 5.47 6.41
N LEU A 49 -4.33 5.94 5.26
CA LEU A 49 -3.03 6.59 5.15
C LEU A 49 -3.00 7.98 5.81
N LEU A 50 -4.11 8.72 5.74
CA LEU A 50 -4.24 10.06 6.35
C LEU A 50 -4.22 10.01 7.88
N ASP A 51 -4.72 8.93 8.49
CA ASP A 51 -4.69 8.70 9.93
C ASP A 51 -3.88 7.42 10.26
N TRP A 52 -2.69 7.31 9.66
CA TRP A 52 -1.87 6.10 9.75
C TRP A 52 -1.50 5.72 11.19
N GLU A 53 -1.23 6.71 12.04
CA GLU A 53 -0.86 6.47 13.45
C GLU A 53 -1.95 5.66 14.15
N ARG A 54 -3.22 6.10 14.04
CA ARG A 54 -4.36 5.37 14.60
C ARG A 54 -4.55 4.01 13.94
N TRP A 55 -4.48 3.95 12.62
CA TRP A 55 -4.77 2.71 11.88
C TRP A 55 -3.70 1.65 12.06
N SER A 56 -2.45 2.03 12.29
CA SER A 56 -1.35 1.08 12.47
C SER A 56 -1.56 0.17 13.68
N ASP A 57 -2.01 0.71 14.82
CA ASP A 57 -2.34 -0.09 16.00
C ASP A 57 -3.58 -0.96 15.76
N GLN A 58 -4.59 -0.43 15.08
CA GLN A 58 -5.81 -1.17 14.74
C GLN A 58 -5.51 -2.37 13.84
N LEU A 59 -4.59 -2.22 12.88
CA LEU A 59 -4.15 -3.33 12.03
C LEU A 59 -3.53 -4.47 12.86
N LEU A 60 -2.72 -4.15 13.87
CA LEU A 60 -2.16 -5.18 14.75
C LEU A 60 -3.26 -5.92 15.54
N LEU A 61 -4.26 -5.20 16.04
CA LEU A 61 -5.41 -5.82 16.70
C LEU A 61 -6.23 -6.70 15.76
N MET A 62 -6.42 -6.27 14.51
CA MET A 62 -7.09 -7.06 13.47
C MET A 62 -6.34 -8.35 13.16
N ARG A 63 -5.01 -8.29 13.02
CA ARG A 63 -4.15 -9.47 12.81
C ARG A 63 -4.38 -10.49 13.92
N ASP A 64 -4.33 -10.03 15.16
CA ASP A 64 -4.43 -10.90 16.34
C ASP A 64 -5.84 -11.49 16.47
N LEU A 65 -6.88 -10.70 16.19
CA LEU A 65 -8.27 -11.15 16.14
C LEU A 65 -8.48 -12.23 15.06
N VAL A 66 -8.02 -11.97 13.83
CA VAL A 66 -8.14 -12.91 12.71
C VAL A 66 -7.42 -14.21 13.03
N ARG A 67 -6.21 -14.14 13.60
CA ARG A 67 -5.46 -15.35 14.01
C ARG A 67 -6.17 -16.13 15.11
N ALA A 68 -6.78 -15.45 16.08
CA ALA A 68 -7.48 -16.08 17.18
C ALA A 68 -8.82 -16.70 16.77
N ASP A 69 -9.53 -16.12 15.80
CA ASP A 69 -10.90 -16.50 15.44
C ASP A 69 -11.07 -16.83 13.93
N ARG A 70 -10.11 -17.58 13.37
CA ARG A 70 -10.09 -17.97 11.94
C ARG A 70 -11.32 -18.76 11.50
N GLU A 71 -12.01 -19.44 12.41
CA GLU A 71 -13.22 -20.20 12.09
C GLU A 71 -14.43 -19.29 11.84
N ARG A 72 -14.43 -18.08 12.41
CA ARG A 72 -15.53 -17.13 12.29
C ARG A 72 -15.24 -16.00 11.32
N ILE A 73 -13.97 -15.60 11.19
CA ILE A 73 -13.53 -14.61 10.21
C ILE A 73 -12.94 -15.34 9.01
N LEU A 74 -13.81 -15.69 8.06
CA LEU A 74 -13.43 -16.47 6.90
C LEU A 74 -12.62 -15.61 5.90
N PRO A 75 -11.50 -16.13 5.37
CA PRO A 75 -10.76 -15.45 4.32
C PRO A 75 -11.56 -15.44 3.02
N LEU A 76 -11.34 -14.41 2.22
CA LEU A 76 -11.78 -14.33 0.84
C LEU A 76 -11.00 -15.32 -0.04
N GLY A 77 -9.75 -15.60 0.32
CA GLY A 77 -8.86 -16.52 -0.36
C GLY A 77 -7.38 -16.20 -0.08
N PRO A 78 -6.45 -16.97 -0.67
CA PRO A 78 -5.03 -16.70 -0.57
C PRO A 78 -4.65 -15.44 -1.36
N LEU A 79 -3.59 -14.75 -0.93
CA LEU A 79 -3.08 -13.53 -1.57
C LEU A 79 -2.72 -13.76 -3.05
N SER A 80 -2.29 -14.97 -3.43
CA SER A 80 -1.97 -15.34 -4.81
C SER A 80 -3.16 -15.22 -5.77
N ASP A 81 -4.38 -15.31 -5.25
CA ASP A 81 -5.60 -15.39 -6.05
C ASP A 81 -6.32 -14.02 -6.09
N VAL A 82 -5.83 -13.05 -5.32
CA VAL A 82 -6.41 -11.71 -5.23
C VAL A 82 -5.54 -10.70 -5.97
N THR A 83 -6.17 -9.94 -6.87
CA THR A 83 -5.52 -8.80 -7.51
C THR A 83 -5.76 -7.55 -6.66
N LEU A 84 -4.68 -6.95 -6.16
CA LEU A 84 -4.73 -5.69 -5.41
C LEU A 84 -4.49 -4.51 -6.35
N ASP A 85 -5.25 -3.44 -6.19
CA ASP A 85 -4.94 -2.16 -6.81
C ASP A 85 -3.67 -1.56 -6.18
N ALA A 86 -3.01 -0.68 -6.94
CA ALA A 86 -1.88 0.06 -6.41
C ALA A 86 -2.32 0.86 -5.17
N PRO A 87 -1.49 0.93 -4.11
CA PRO A 87 -1.84 1.65 -2.88
C PRO A 87 -1.68 3.17 -3.04
N VAL A 88 -2.11 3.71 -4.18
CA VAL A 88 -1.97 5.10 -4.57
C VAL A 88 -3.32 5.78 -4.38
N VAL A 89 -3.32 6.88 -3.63
CA VAL A 89 -4.50 7.73 -3.50
C VAL A 89 -4.65 8.53 -4.81
N PRO A 90 -5.85 8.61 -5.42
CA PRO A 90 -6.05 9.31 -6.70
C PRO A 90 -5.54 10.75 -6.72
N ASP A 91 -5.59 11.44 -5.58
CA ASP A 91 -5.17 12.84 -5.44
C ASP A 91 -3.68 13.00 -5.07
N ALA A 92 -2.95 11.90 -4.92
CA ALA A 92 -1.52 11.97 -4.60
C ALA A 92 -0.71 12.45 -5.82
N LEU A 93 0.12 13.49 -5.59
CA LEU A 93 1.21 13.81 -6.51
C LEU A 93 2.26 12.70 -6.42
N LEU A 94 2.36 11.88 -7.46
CA LEU A 94 3.39 10.85 -7.51
C LEU A 94 4.74 11.49 -7.82
N LEU A 95 5.56 11.58 -6.78
CA LEU A 95 6.90 12.11 -6.83
C LEU A 95 7.91 10.98 -7.08
N PHE A 96 8.69 11.09 -8.15
CA PHE A 96 9.71 10.11 -8.49
C PHE A 96 11.09 10.75 -8.44
N ALA A 97 12.05 10.03 -7.85
CA ALA A 97 13.46 10.35 -7.95
C ALA A 97 14.07 9.53 -9.10
N ALA A 98 14.58 10.22 -10.13
CA ALA A 98 15.43 9.61 -11.15
C ALA A 98 16.86 9.48 -10.63
N ALA A 99 17.62 8.52 -11.19
CA ALA A 99 19.05 8.40 -10.93
C ALA A 99 19.42 8.43 -9.43
N ASN A 100 18.61 7.78 -8.59
CA ASN A 100 18.78 7.73 -7.14
C ASN A 100 19.66 6.55 -6.67
N TYR A 101 20.34 5.89 -7.63
CA TYR A 101 21.29 4.81 -7.41
C TYR A 101 22.52 5.10 -8.27
N ALA A 102 23.71 5.08 -7.68
CA ALA A 102 24.95 5.51 -8.34
C ALA A 102 25.20 4.81 -9.69
N GLU A 103 24.97 3.49 -9.77
CA GLU A 103 25.14 2.72 -11.01
C GLU A 103 24.17 3.18 -12.12
N HIS A 104 22.91 3.40 -11.76
CA HIS A 104 21.89 3.90 -12.70
C HIS A 104 22.17 5.36 -13.12
N THR A 105 22.77 6.17 -12.25
CA THR A 105 23.19 7.54 -12.60
C THR A 105 24.32 7.54 -13.61
N ILE A 106 25.33 6.69 -13.42
CA ILE A 106 26.46 6.54 -14.36
C ILE A 106 25.95 6.05 -15.71
N GLU A 107 25.02 5.10 -15.75
CA GLU A 107 24.39 4.67 -17.00
C GLU A 107 23.64 5.83 -17.67
N ALA A 108 22.84 6.58 -16.91
CA ALA A 108 22.04 7.68 -17.41
C ALA A 108 22.90 8.87 -17.91
N GLU A 109 24.06 9.13 -17.31
CA GLU A 109 25.03 10.12 -17.78
C GLU A 109 25.55 9.80 -19.19
N ASN A 110 25.71 8.51 -19.49
CA ASN A 110 26.17 8.03 -20.78
C ASN A 110 25.05 7.94 -21.83
N SER A 111 23.82 8.34 -21.48
CA SER A 111 22.68 8.32 -22.39
C SER A 111 22.61 9.58 -23.25
N ASP A 112 22.47 9.40 -24.58
CA ASP A 112 22.24 10.51 -25.52
C ASP A 112 20.95 11.30 -25.25
N TRP A 113 19.98 10.71 -24.54
CA TRP A 113 18.66 11.30 -24.29
C TRP A 113 18.58 12.12 -23.01
N VAL A 114 19.31 11.70 -21.98
CA VAL A 114 19.18 12.27 -20.62
C VAL A 114 20.52 12.64 -19.97
N GLY A 115 21.66 12.36 -20.61
CA GLY A 115 22.99 12.60 -20.04
C GLY A 115 23.31 14.07 -19.76
N THR A 116 22.62 15.03 -20.39
CA THR A 116 22.74 16.46 -20.06
C THR A 116 21.85 16.91 -18.89
N LYS A 117 20.97 16.02 -18.41
CA LYS A 117 19.95 16.31 -17.38
C LYS A 117 20.27 15.64 -16.05
N VAL A 118 21.20 14.70 -16.02
CA VAL A 118 21.59 13.91 -14.84
C VAL A 118 23.11 13.87 -14.71
N GLY A 119 23.60 13.83 -13.49
CA GLY A 119 25.02 13.81 -13.17
C GLY A 119 25.30 13.06 -11.88
N ALA A 120 26.35 12.25 -11.85
CA ALA A 120 26.81 11.46 -10.72
C ALA A 120 27.37 12.32 -9.59
N GLY A 121 27.68 13.59 -9.87
CA GLY A 121 28.04 14.60 -8.87
C GLY A 121 26.85 15.32 -8.23
N ALA A 122 25.60 14.96 -8.56
CA ALA A 122 24.43 15.60 -7.98
C ALA A 122 24.31 15.32 -6.47
N THR A 123 24.13 16.39 -5.69
CA THR A 123 23.93 16.32 -4.24
C THR A 123 22.45 16.24 -3.86
N ASP A 124 21.56 16.63 -4.78
CA ASP A 124 20.12 16.62 -4.62
C ASP A 124 19.49 15.59 -5.58
N PRO A 125 18.40 14.91 -5.18
CA PRO A 125 17.75 13.92 -6.04
C PRO A 125 17.06 14.60 -7.23
N TYR A 126 17.12 13.95 -8.40
CA TYR A 126 16.42 14.43 -9.60
C TYR A 126 14.93 14.11 -9.52
N MET A 127 14.13 15.11 -9.14
CA MET A 127 12.70 14.93 -8.88
C MET A 127 11.84 15.24 -10.10
N PHE A 128 10.85 14.39 -10.39
CA PHE A 128 9.84 14.66 -11.40
C PHE A 128 8.47 14.09 -11.00
N LEU A 129 7.41 14.69 -11.52
CA LEU A 129 6.04 14.22 -11.34
C LEU A 129 5.68 13.25 -12.45
N LYS A 130 5.06 12.11 -12.10
CA LYS A 130 4.30 11.36 -13.11
C LYS A 130 2.83 11.73 -13.01
N PRO A 131 2.16 12.01 -14.14
CA PRO A 131 0.72 12.19 -14.14
C PRO A 131 0.05 10.89 -13.69
N ASN A 132 -0.92 11.01 -12.78
CA ASN A 132 -1.83 9.92 -12.45
C ASN A 132 -2.71 9.70 -13.69
N ARG A 133 -2.61 8.54 -14.33
CA ARG A 133 -3.42 8.17 -15.51
C ARG A 133 -4.25 6.96 -15.20
#